data_AF-A0A7R9QS99-F1
#
_entry.id   AF-A0A7R9QS99-F1
#
_cell.length_a   1.000
_cell.length_b   1.000
_cell.length_c   1.000
_cell.angle_alpha   90.00
_cell.angle_beta   90.00
_cell.angle_gamma   90.00
#
_symmetry.space_group_name_H-M   'P 1'
#
loop_
_entity.id
_entity.type
_entity.pdbx_description
1 polymer ?
#
loop_
_entity_poly.entity_id
_entity_poly.type
_entity_poly.pdbx_seq_one_letter_code
_entity_poly.pdbx_strand_id
1 'polypeptide(L)'
;MATDKKPELSCVDGIRVLAMVYIVATHAIEYTDWSLYKDTFKLKDALNVWHTIPTTKAHTVVETFFLLSGLLASYTTLKHTKAKLQNFEPQAYIWQRVVRLLPLMAVFILLTTLVPLAGNGPVWNQYMSDRFGTCYTNWWHNLLFLHNLIDAQNMCVGSTWFLSVDMQFHVLSLVVMAALLKKPSYGLIVNFALILASIAFVSTLIVVMDFTPGRVSTQIG
;
A
#
# COMPACT_ATOMS: atom_id res chain seq x y z
N MET A 1 29.68 -18.25 25.81
CA MET A 1 28.45 -17.43 25.84
C MET A 1 27.82 -17.54 24.46
N ALA A 2 26.94 -18.53 24.26
CA ALA A 2 26.33 -18.81 22.97
C ALA A 2 25.37 -17.67 22.62
N THR A 3 25.68 -16.92 21.57
CA THR A 3 24.74 -15.98 20.95
C THR A 3 23.61 -16.81 20.34
N ASP A 4 22.48 -16.85 21.03
CA ASP A 4 21.22 -17.40 20.54
C ASP A 4 20.85 -16.62 19.26
N LYS A 5 21.17 -17.20 18.10
CA LYS A 5 20.81 -16.64 16.79
C LYS A 5 19.30 -16.61 16.74
N LYS A 6 18.72 -15.41 16.83
CA LYS A 6 17.32 -15.18 16.46
C LYS A 6 17.11 -15.85 15.09
N PRO A 7 16.03 -16.61 14.86
CA PRO A 7 15.69 -17.02 13.51
C PRO A 7 15.39 -15.74 12.71
N GLU A 8 16.40 -15.25 12.00
CA GLU A 8 16.28 -14.10 11.12
C GLU A 8 15.52 -14.58 9.89
N LEU A 9 14.36 -13.98 9.65
CA LEU A 9 13.57 -14.19 8.44
C LEU A 9 14.25 -13.50 7.25
N SER A 10 15.55 -13.72 7.03
CA SER A 10 16.35 -13.00 6.03
C SER A 10 15.82 -13.16 4.60
N CYS A 11 15.17 -14.31 4.32
CA CYS A 11 14.47 -14.53 3.06
C CYS A 11 13.34 -13.51 2.82
N VAL A 12 12.62 -13.11 3.87
CA VAL A 12 11.55 -12.10 3.79
C VAL A 12 12.12 -10.74 3.37
N ASP A 13 13.29 -10.38 3.88
CA ASP A 13 13.95 -9.13 3.48
C ASP A 13 14.43 -9.19 2.02
N GLY A 14 14.90 -10.34 1.55
CA GLY A 14 15.19 -10.57 0.13
C GLY A 14 13.95 -10.37 -0.76
N ILE A 15 12.82 -10.95 -0.38
CA ILE A 15 11.54 -10.78 -1.12
C ILE A 15 11.12 -9.31 -1.15
N ARG A 16 11.26 -8.58 -0.04
CA ARG A 16 10.96 -7.14 0.02
C ARG A 16 11.81 -6.34 -0.94
N VAL A 17 13.11 -6.60 -1.00
CA VAL A 17 14.03 -5.89 -1.90
C VAL A 17 13.62 -6.13 -3.35
N LEU A 18 13.37 -7.38 -3.75
CA LEU A 18 12.94 -7.70 -5.12
C LEU A 18 11.61 -7.03 -5.48
N ALA A 19 10.64 -7.07 -4.56
CA ALA A 19 9.34 -6.43 -4.76
C ALA A 19 9.46 -4.89 -4.82
N MET A 20 10.34 -4.26 -4.03
CA MET A 20 10.57 -2.81 -4.07
C MET A 20 11.24 -2.39 -5.37
N VAL A 21 12.27 -3.13 -5.82
CA VAL A 21 12.94 -2.86 -7.10
C VAL A 21 11.93 -2.92 -8.24
N TYR A 22 11.06 -3.93 -8.24
CA TYR A 22 10.02 -4.07 -9.25
C TYR A 22 9.04 -2.88 -9.28
N ILE A 23 8.52 -2.46 -8.12
CA ILE A 23 7.60 -1.32 -8.00
C ILE A 23 8.27 -0.03 -8.46
N VAL A 24 9.50 0.23 -8.01
CA VAL A 24 10.24 1.44 -8.40
C VAL A 24 10.51 1.44 -9.90
N ALA A 25 10.91 0.32 -10.48
CA ALA A 25 11.15 0.21 -11.91
C ALA A 25 9.88 0.48 -12.72
N THR A 26 8.73 -0.06 -12.29
CA THR A 26 7.47 0.18 -13.00
C THR A 26 7.02 1.63 -12.90
N HIS A 27 7.05 2.23 -11.71
CA HIS A 27 6.72 3.65 -11.57
C HIS A 27 7.67 4.53 -12.39
N ALA A 28 8.98 4.23 -12.41
CA ALA A 28 9.92 4.96 -13.24
C ALA A 28 9.50 4.93 -14.72
N ILE A 29 9.14 3.75 -15.25
CA ILE A 29 8.67 3.59 -16.63
C ILE A 29 7.38 4.41 -16.86
N GLU A 30 6.37 4.25 -16.00
CA GLU A 30 5.10 4.99 -16.08
C GLU A 30 5.29 6.52 -16.08
N TYR A 31 6.22 7.03 -15.27
CA TYR A 31 6.51 8.46 -15.17
C TYR A 31 7.45 8.98 -16.27
N THR A 32 8.23 8.13 -16.95
CA THR A 32 9.07 8.51 -18.11
C THR A 32 8.31 8.50 -19.44
N ASP A 33 7.20 7.79 -19.52
CA ASP A 33 6.41 7.55 -20.74
C ASP A 33 5.58 8.76 -21.23
N TRP A 34 5.82 9.97 -20.72
CA TRP A 34 5.25 11.21 -21.30
C TRP A 34 5.70 11.46 -22.75
N SER A 35 6.67 10.70 -23.26
CA SER A 35 7.04 10.64 -24.68
C SER A 35 6.03 9.89 -25.56
N LEU A 36 5.13 9.06 -24.99
CA LEU A 36 4.09 8.32 -25.73
C LEU A 36 2.91 9.17 -26.21
N TYR A 37 2.74 10.40 -25.70
CA TYR A 37 1.78 11.35 -26.27
C TYR A 37 2.08 11.72 -27.74
N LYS A 38 3.30 11.41 -28.23
CA LYS A 38 3.64 11.57 -29.65
C LYS A 38 3.02 10.48 -30.53
N ASP A 39 2.53 9.37 -29.97
CA ASP A 39 2.10 8.17 -30.72
C ASP A 39 0.83 7.55 -30.11
N THR A 40 -0.17 8.39 -29.75
CA THR A 40 -1.44 7.97 -29.13
C THR A 40 -2.17 6.87 -29.90
N PHE A 41 -1.95 6.78 -31.22
CA PHE A 41 -2.53 5.75 -32.10
C PHE A 41 -1.89 4.36 -31.95
N LYS A 42 -0.67 4.25 -31.41
CA LYS A 42 0.03 2.97 -31.18
C LYS A 42 -0.14 2.43 -29.76
N LEU A 43 -0.77 3.21 -28.87
CA LEU A 43 -0.97 2.83 -27.46
C LEU A 43 -1.74 1.50 -27.33
N LYS A 44 -2.73 1.27 -28.20
CA LYS A 44 -3.53 0.04 -28.18
C LYS A 44 -2.73 -1.20 -28.55
N ASP A 45 -1.74 -1.07 -29.44
CA ASP A 45 -0.87 -2.17 -29.84
C ASP A 45 0.26 -2.39 -28.83
N ALA A 46 0.80 -1.31 -28.26
CA ALA A 46 1.83 -1.35 -27.21
C ALA A 46 1.30 -1.98 -25.89
N LEU A 47 0.03 -1.78 -25.55
CA LEU A 47 -0.60 -2.38 -24.36
C LEU A 47 -0.96 -3.86 -24.52
N ASN A 48 -0.96 -4.39 -25.75
CA ASN A 48 -1.28 -5.79 -26.04
C ASN A 48 -0.04 -6.70 -26.15
N VAL A 49 1.14 -6.19 -25.85
CA VAL A 49 2.36 -6.97 -25.92
C VAL A 49 2.68 -7.60 -24.57
N TRP A 50 3.01 -8.89 -24.57
CA TRP A 50 3.21 -9.67 -23.34
C TRP A 50 4.23 -9.07 -22.35
N HIS A 51 5.20 -8.30 -22.85
CA HIS A 51 6.22 -7.62 -22.04
C HIS A 51 5.77 -6.29 -21.40
N THR A 52 4.60 -5.75 -21.75
CA THR A 52 3.98 -4.59 -21.07
C THR A 52 2.93 -5.00 -20.04
N ILE A 53 2.60 -6.29 -19.95
CA ILE A 53 1.72 -6.85 -18.91
C ILE A 53 2.31 -6.68 -17.49
N PRO A 54 3.62 -6.91 -17.25
CA PRO A 54 4.21 -6.71 -15.92
C PRO A 54 4.06 -5.26 -15.42
N THR A 55 4.29 -4.28 -16.28
CA THR A 55 4.18 -2.85 -15.90
C THR A 55 2.73 -2.46 -15.65
N THR A 56 1.79 -2.89 -16.49
CA THR A 56 0.35 -2.57 -16.33
C THR A 56 -0.32 -3.26 -15.13
N LYS A 57 0.33 -4.25 -14.50
CA LYS A 57 -0.18 -4.99 -13.33
C LYS A 57 0.69 -4.81 -12.08
N ALA A 58 1.57 -3.82 -12.03
CA ALA A 58 2.51 -3.70 -10.92
C ALA A 58 1.86 -3.48 -9.55
N HIS A 59 0.62 -2.99 -9.50
CA HIS A 59 -0.16 -2.92 -8.26
C HIS A 59 -0.34 -4.27 -7.57
N THR A 60 -0.36 -5.39 -8.30
CA THR A 60 -0.48 -6.74 -7.71
C THR A 60 0.74 -7.11 -6.87
N VAL A 61 1.92 -6.56 -7.17
CA VAL A 61 3.13 -6.80 -6.35
C VAL A 61 3.01 -6.19 -4.95
N VAL A 62 2.19 -5.14 -4.79
CA VAL A 62 1.90 -4.52 -3.48
C VAL A 62 1.25 -5.51 -2.52
N GLU A 63 0.49 -6.49 -3.02
CA GLU A 63 -0.14 -7.54 -2.18
C GLU A 63 0.90 -8.35 -1.42
N THR A 64 2.10 -8.53 -1.99
CA THR A 64 3.22 -9.19 -1.31
C THR A 64 3.63 -8.40 -0.06
N PHE A 65 3.65 -7.07 -0.12
CA PHE A 65 3.96 -6.24 1.05
C PHE A 65 2.89 -6.37 2.14
N PHE A 66 1.61 -6.42 1.77
CA PHE A 66 0.52 -6.62 2.73
C PHE A 66 0.62 -7.99 3.41
N LEU A 67 0.93 -9.05 2.65
CA LEU A 67 1.13 -10.39 3.20
C LEU A 67 2.30 -10.42 4.19
N LEU A 68 3.45 -9.85 3.81
CA LEU A 68 4.64 -9.81 4.67
C LEU A 68 4.43 -8.92 5.91
N SER A 69 3.65 -7.86 5.77
CA SER A 69 3.23 -6.99 6.87
C SER A 69 2.42 -7.77 7.90
N GLY A 70 1.37 -8.47 7.47
CA GLY A 70 0.53 -9.32 8.34
C GLY A 70 1.30 -10.48 8.98
N LEU A 71 2.18 -11.15 8.22
CA LEU A 71 3.04 -12.22 8.72
C LEU A 71 3.95 -11.72 9.85
N LEU A 72 4.66 -10.61 9.61
CA LEU A 72 5.60 -10.05 10.60
C LEU A 72 4.85 -9.51 11.82
N ALA A 73 3.72 -8.84 11.63
CA ALA A 73 2.89 -8.33 12.71
C ALA A 73 2.37 -9.48 13.59
N SER A 74 1.93 -10.59 12.99
CA SER A 74 1.49 -11.78 13.72
C SER A 74 2.64 -12.46 14.46
N TYR A 75 3.78 -12.67 13.79
CA TYR A 75 4.96 -13.31 14.37
C TYR A 75 5.51 -12.51 15.58
N THR A 76 5.67 -11.20 15.41
CA THR A 76 6.17 -10.32 16.48
C THR A 76 5.20 -10.25 17.65
N THR A 77 3.90 -10.15 17.39
CA THR A 77 2.86 -10.12 18.44
C THR A 77 2.82 -11.43 19.22
N LEU A 78 2.81 -12.58 18.55
CA LEU A 78 2.82 -13.89 19.22
C LEU A 78 4.06 -14.06 20.11
N LYS A 79 5.23 -13.63 19.61
CA LYS A 79 6.49 -13.67 20.37
C LYS A 79 6.47 -12.73 21.57
N HIS A 80 6.02 -11.49 21.40
CA HIS A 80 5.99 -10.48 22.46
C HIS A 80 4.99 -10.85 23.57
N THR A 81 3.78 -11.27 23.18
CA THR A 81 2.71 -11.64 24.12
C THR A 81 2.88 -13.03 24.73
N LYS A 82 3.86 -13.82 24.25
CA LYS A 82 4.02 -15.25 24.58
C LYS A 82 2.74 -16.04 24.31
N ALA A 83 2.03 -15.70 23.23
CA ALA A 83 0.74 -16.26 22.84
C ALA A 83 -0.37 -16.16 23.91
N LYS A 84 -0.35 -15.12 24.76
CA LYS A 84 -1.37 -14.87 25.79
C LYS A 84 -2.06 -13.52 25.56
N LEU A 85 -3.39 -13.54 25.50
CA LEU A 85 -4.20 -12.34 25.32
C LEU A 85 -3.96 -11.25 26.38
N GLN A 86 -3.71 -11.64 27.63
CA GLN A 86 -3.50 -10.69 28.74
C GLN A 86 -2.28 -9.77 28.55
N ASN A 87 -1.31 -10.20 27.74
CA ASN A 87 -0.09 -9.43 27.46
C ASN A 87 -0.25 -8.58 26.19
N PHE A 88 -1.42 -8.60 25.56
CA PHE A 88 -1.67 -7.86 24.34
C PHE A 88 -2.12 -6.45 24.66
N GLU A 89 -1.36 -5.47 24.19
CA GLU A 89 -1.64 -4.05 24.34
C GLU A 89 -2.02 -3.45 22.98
N PRO A 90 -3.33 -3.33 22.65
CA PRO A 90 -3.77 -2.86 21.34
C PRO A 90 -3.27 -1.44 21.02
N GLN A 91 -3.21 -0.57 22.02
CA GLN A 91 -2.75 0.81 21.85
C GLN A 91 -1.28 0.87 21.47
N ALA A 92 -0.41 0.14 22.18
CA ALA A 92 1.02 0.05 21.87
C ALA A 92 1.24 -0.57 20.48
N TYR A 93 0.47 -1.59 20.12
CA TYR A 93 0.53 -2.25 18.81
C TYR A 93 0.27 -1.29 17.63
N ILE A 94 -0.73 -0.41 17.76
CA ILE A 94 -1.01 0.62 16.75
C ILE A 94 0.04 1.74 16.80
N TRP A 95 0.36 2.23 18.00
CA TRP A 95 1.26 3.37 18.18
C TRP A 95 2.66 3.12 17.65
N GLN A 96 3.22 1.93 17.91
CA GLN A 96 4.53 1.54 17.38
C GLN A 96 4.61 1.65 15.86
N ARG A 97 3.50 1.38 15.18
CA ARG A 97 3.43 1.48 13.72
C ARG A 97 3.29 2.93 13.26
N VAL A 98 2.43 3.72 13.90
CA VAL A 98 2.26 5.15 13.60
C VAL A 98 3.59 5.90 13.73
N VAL A 99 4.31 5.72 14.84
CA VAL A 99 5.61 6.38 15.07
C VAL A 99 6.66 6.01 14.02
N ARG A 100 6.56 4.81 13.43
CA ARG A 100 7.46 4.37 12.37
C ARG A 100 7.11 4.99 11.01
N LEU A 101 5.83 5.14 10.69
CA LEU A 101 5.36 5.54 9.35
C LEU A 101 5.15 7.05 9.21
N LEU A 102 4.62 7.69 10.24
CA LEU A 102 4.25 9.10 10.22
C LEU A 102 5.42 10.05 9.93
N PRO A 103 6.65 9.85 10.47
CA PRO A 103 7.77 10.75 10.17
C PRO A 103 8.10 10.79 8.67
N LEU A 104 8.10 9.61 8.02
CA LEU A 104 8.37 9.52 6.59
C LEU A 104 7.24 10.18 5.78
N MET A 105 5.98 9.95 6.17
CA MET A 105 4.84 10.60 5.52
C MET A 105 4.91 12.13 5.63
N ALA A 106 5.27 12.65 6.81
CA ALA A 106 5.44 14.09 7.02
C ALA A 106 6.55 14.67 6.13
N VAL A 107 7.67 13.95 5.96
CA VAL A 107 8.73 14.36 5.01
C VAL A 107 8.21 14.39 3.58
N PHE A 108 7.45 13.40 3.13
CA PHE A 108 6.87 13.41 1.79
C PHE A 108 5.92 14.59 1.56
N ILE A 109 5.06 14.88 2.53
CA ILE A 109 4.16 16.05 2.48
C ILE A 109 4.96 17.36 2.45
N LEU A 110 6.05 17.45 3.22
CA LEU A 110 6.92 18.63 3.15
C LEU A 110 7.54 18.77 1.75
N LEU A 111 8.02 17.67 1.15
CA LEU A 111 8.59 17.68 -0.19
C LEU A 111 7.60 18.12 -1.27
N THR A 112 6.29 17.86 -1.13
CA THR A 112 5.30 18.34 -2.12
C THR A 112 5.20 19.86 -2.18
N THR A 113 5.62 20.56 -1.13
CA THR A 113 5.69 22.03 -1.09
C THR A 113 7.05 22.58 -1.48
N LEU A 114 8.13 21.86 -1.18
CA LEU A 114 9.50 22.30 -1.47
C LEU A 114 9.94 22.02 -2.92
N VAL A 115 9.59 20.85 -3.46
CA VAL A 115 10.01 20.45 -4.82
C VAL A 115 9.54 21.44 -5.89
N PRO A 116 8.28 21.93 -5.90
CA PRO A 116 7.84 22.92 -6.88
C PRO A 116 8.70 24.19 -6.94
N LEU A 117 9.32 24.58 -5.81
CA LEU A 117 10.16 25.77 -5.71
C LEU A 117 11.58 25.56 -6.24
N ALA A 118 12.01 24.30 -6.41
CA ALA A 118 13.40 23.96 -6.75
C ALA A 118 13.70 23.99 -8.26
N GLY A 119 12.69 24.14 -9.12
CA GLY A 119 12.84 24.10 -10.56
C GLY A 119 12.22 25.30 -11.26
N ASN A 120 12.68 25.53 -12.49
CA ASN A 120 12.20 26.56 -13.38
C ASN A 120 12.19 26.02 -14.81
N GLY A 121 11.06 26.15 -15.50
CA GLY A 121 10.92 25.67 -16.87
C GLY A 121 9.53 25.93 -17.44
N PRO A 122 9.38 25.92 -18.77
CA PRO A 122 8.13 26.29 -19.45
C PRO A 122 6.95 25.38 -19.07
N VAL A 123 7.21 24.12 -18.72
CA VAL A 123 6.20 23.13 -18.30
C VAL A 123 6.25 22.80 -16.81
N TRP A 124 7.23 23.35 -16.07
CA TRP A 124 7.50 22.95 -14.68
C TRP A 124 6.33 23.27 -13.74
N ASN A 125 5.83 24.50 -13.79
CA ASN A 125 4.75 24.95 -12.92
C ASN A 125 3.45 24.18 -13.17
N GLN A 126 3.13 23.91 -14.44
CA GLN A 126 1.97 23.10 -14.80
C GLN A 126 2.12 21.67 -14.28
N TYR A 127 3.26 21.04 -14.54
CA TYR A 127 3.52 19.67 -14.08
C TYR A 127 3.46 19.54 -12.56
N MET A 128 4.05 20.49 -11.82
CA MET A 128 4.01 20.51 -10.36
C MET A 128 2.59 20.77 -9.82
N SER A 129 1.83 21.65 -10.47
CA SER A 129 0.43 21.91 -10.12
C SER A 129 -0.44 20.66 -10.32
N ASP A 130 -0.27 19.96 -11.43
CA ASP A 130 -1.03 18.73 -11.72
C ASP A 130 -0.70 17.60 -10.73
N ARG A 131 0.54 17.55 -10.22
CA ARG A 131 1.00 16.49 -9.30
C ARG A 131 0.77 16.78 -7.83
N PHE A 132 0.94 18.03 -7.42
CA PHE A 132 0.93 18.42 -6.01
C PHE A 132 -0.14 19.47 -5.68
N GLY A 133 -0.91 19.97 -6.65
CA GLY A 133 -1.97 20.96 -6.41
C GLY A 133 -3.01 20.49 -5.40
N THR A 134 -3.40 19.22 -5.44
CA THR A 134 -4.34 18.61 -4.48
C THR A 134 -3.75 18.51 -3.07
N CYS A 135 -2.42 18.57 -2.91
CA CYS A 135 -1.77 18.52 -1.60
C CYS A 135 -2.04 19.77 -0.76
N TYR A 136 -2.30 20.93 -1.35
CA TYR A 136 -2.57 22.15 -0.58
C TYR A 136 -3.85 22.04 0.27
N THR A 137 -4.83 21.27 -0.17
CA THR A 137 -6.10 21.06 0.55
C THR A 137 -6.14 19.73 1.28
N ASN A 138 -5.55 18.67 0.70
CA ASN A 138 -5.75 17.28 1.14
C ASN A 138 -4.54 16.66 1.86
N TRP A 139 -3.50 17.43 2.22
CA TRP A 139 -2.30 16.91 2.91
C TRP A 139 -2.63 16.16 4.21
N TRP A 140 -3.60 16.65 4.99
CA TRP A 140 -3.93 16.08 6.30
C TRP A 140 -4.53 14.67 6.21
N HIS A 141 -5.19 14.33 5.10
CA HIS A 141 -5.70 12.98 4.86
C HIS A 141 -4.58 11.92 4.84
N ASN A 142 -3.39 12.30 4.36
CA ASN A 142 -2.23 11.41 4.32
C ASN A 142 -1.64 11.15 5.70
N LEU A 143 -1.61 12.17 6.57
CA LEU A 143 -1.13 12.02 7.95
C LEU A 143 -2.02 11.09 8.78
N LEU A 144 -3.31 11.06 8.47
CA LEU A 144 -4.27 10.18 9.12
C LEU A 144 -4.40 8.80 8.45
N PHE A 145 -3.69 8.56 7.33
CA PHE A 145 -3.80 7.34 6.54
C PHE A 145 -5.22 7.08 6.00
N LEU A 146 -5.93 8.15 5.60
CA LEU A 146 -7.33 8.13 5.15
C LEU A 146 -7.53 8.64 3.71
N HIS A 147 -6.46 9.03 3.03
CA HIS A 147 -6.55 9.61 1.68
C HIS A 147 -7.15 8.67 0.65
N ASN A 148 -7.05 7.35 0.83
CA ASN A 148 -7.69 6.37 -0.04
C ASN A 148 -9.19 6.15 0.24
N LEU A 149 -9.74 6.74 1.31
CA LEU A 149 -11.14 6.55 1.72
C LEU A 149 -11.98 7.83 1.59
N ILE A 150 -11.43 8.99 1.96
CA ILE A 150 -12.20 10.25 2.04
C ILE A 150 -12.28 10.94 0.68
N ASP A 151 -11.17 11.00 -0.06
CA ASP A 151 -11.09 11.68 -1.35
C ASP A 151 -10.10 10.95 -2.25
N ALA A 152 -10.50 9.74 -2.67
CA ALA A 152 -9.65 8.84 -3.43
C ALA A 152 -9.29 9.38 -4.82
N GLN A 153 -10.07 10.32 -5.36
CA GLN A 153 -9.79 10.96 -6.64
C GLN A 153 -8.72 12.05 -6.51
N ASN A 154 -8.74 12.81 -5.41
CA ASN A 154 -7.80 13.90 -5.18
C ASN A 154 -6.79 13.56 -4.06
N MET A 155 -6.23 12.36 -4.12
CA MET A 155 -5.18 11.95 -3.19
C MET A 155 -3.95 12.86 -3.34
N CYS A 156 -3.51 13.44 -2.24
CA CYS A 156 -2.18 14.03 -2.18
C CYS A 156 -1.13 12.90 -2.19
N VAL A 157 -0.21 12.91 -3.17
CA VAL A 157 0.79 11.85 -3.41
C VAL A 157 0.16 10.46 -3.60
N GLY A 158 -0.44 10.24 -4.77
CA GLY A 158 -1.15 9.00 -5.10
C GLY A 158 -0.35 7.70 -4.86
N SER A 159 0.97 7.71 -5.06
CA SER A 159 1.82 6.52 -4.82
C SER A 159 1.83 6.02 -3.37
N THR A 160 1.40 6.82 -2.40
CA THR A 160 1.34 6.43 -0.98
C THR A 160 0.06 5.70 -0.59
N TRP A 161 -0.87 5.48 -1.53
CA TRP A 161 -2.17 4.82 -1.27
C TRP A 161 -2.03 3.50 -0.50
N PHE A 162 -1.00 2.70 -0.83
CA PHE A 162 -0.77 1.41 -0.21
C PHE A 162 -0.42 1.52 1.27
N LEU A 163 0.21 2.63 1.68
CA LEU A 163 0.58 2.86 3.08
C LEU A 163 -0.66 3.05 3.95
N SER A 164 -1.69 3.69 3.40
CA SER A 164 -2.99 3.83 4.07
C SER A 164 -3.71 2.50 4.21
N VAL A 165 -3.73 1.70 3.15
CA VAL A 165 -4.29 0.35 3.19
C VAL A 165 -3.55 -0.53 4.20
N ASP A 166 -2.22 -0.46 4.24
CA ASP A 166 -1.39 -1.20 5.19
C ASP A 166 -1.71 -0.82 6.65
N MET A 167 -1.90 0.48 6.93
CA MET A 167 -2.32 0.93 8.26
C MET A 167 -3.73 0.44 8.61
N GLN A 168 -4.67 0.51 7.67
CA GLN A 168 -6.05 0.03 7.84
C GLN A 168 -6.10 -1.48 8.11
N PHE A 169 -5.31 -2.27 7.37
CA PHE A 169 -5.17 -3.71 7.63
C PHE A 169 -4.53 -4.02 8.98
N HIS A 170 -3.62 -3.18 9.47
CA HIS A 170 -3.05 -3.32 10.81
C HIS A 170 -4.01 -2.93 11.92
N VAL A 171 -4.93 -2.00 11.67
CA VAL A 171 -6.04 -1.74 12.59
C VAL A 171 -7.01 -2.93 12.59
N LEU A 172 -7.38 -3.44 11.41
CA LEU A 172 -8.26 -4.61 11.27
C LEU A 172 -7.65 -5.87 11.89
N SER A 173 -6.32 -6.04 11.80
CA SER A 173 -5.61 -7.18 12.37
C SER A 173 -5.73 -7.28 13.88
N LEU A 174 -6.06 -6.19 14.61
CA LEU A 174 -6.34 -6.23 16.05
C LEU A 174 -7.39 -7.28 16.39
N VAL A 175 -8.46 -7.36 15.60
CA VAL A 175 -9.56 -8.32 15.82
C VAL A 175 -9.04 -9.74 15.61
N VAL A 176 -8.28 -9.96 14.55
CA VAL A 176 -7.68 -11.27 14.22
C VAL A 176 -6.68 -11.68 15.30
N MET A 177 -5.82 -10.77 15.76
CA MET A 177 -4.82 -11.02 16.79
C MET A 177 -5.46 -11.30 18.15
N ALA A 178 -6.45 -10.51 18.56
CA ALA A 178 -7.18 -10.76 19.80
C ALA A 178 -7.88 -12.13 19.78
N ALA A 179 -8.51 -12.50 18.66
CA ALA A 179 -9.10 -13.82 18.48
C ALA A 179 -8.04 -14.94 18.54
N LEU A 180 -6.93 -14.77 17.82
CA LEU A 180 -5.82 -15.73 17.76
C LEU A 180 -5.18 -15.97 19.13
N LEU A 181 -4.94 -14.90 19.90
CA LEU A 181 -4.35 -14.95 21.24
C LEU A 181 -5.30 -15.52 22.30
N LYS A 182 -6.62 -15.46 22.06
CA LYS A 182 -7.61 -16.13 22.90
C LYS A 182 -7.63 -17.63 22.64
N LYS A 183 -7.77 -18.02 21.37
CA LYS A 183 -7.65 -19.40 20.90
C LYS A 183 -7.20 -19.40 19.44
N PRO A 184 -6.21 -20.23 19.05
CA PRO A 184 -5.73 -20.28 17.67
C PRO A 184 -6.84 -20.55 16.64
N SER A 185 -7.80 -21.43 16.99
CA SER A 185 -8.94 -21.75 16.13
C SER A 185 -9.85 -20.55 15.84
N TYR A 186 -10.06 -19.65 16.81
CA TYR A 186 -10.86 -18.43 16.58
C TYR A 186 -10.15 -17.48 15.64
N GLY A 187 -8.84 -17.30 15.78
CA GLY A 187 -8.04 -16.49 14.86
C GLY A 187 -8.15 -17.00 13.42
N LEU A 188 -8.05 -18.32 13.22
CA LEU A 188 -8.18 -18.94 11.90
C LEU A 188 -9.59 -18.79 11.31
N ILE A 189 -10.64 -19.00 12.10
CA ILE A 189 -12.03 -18.84 11.66
C ILE A 189 -12.30 -17.39 11.23
N VAL A 190 -11.90 -16.42 12.05
CA VAL A 190 -12.08 -14.99 11.74
C VAL A 190 -11.31 -14.61 10.48
N ASN A 191 -10.07 -15.07 10.34
CA ASN A 191 -9.25 -14.80 9.15
C ASN A 191 -9.88 -15.41 7.89
N PHE A 192 -10.32 -16.67 7.95
CA PHE A 192 -10.99 -17.32 6.83
C PHE A 192 -12.30 -16.64 6.44
N ALA A 193 -13.10 -16.22 7.43
CA ALA A 193 -14.32 -15.45 7.20
C ALA A 193 -14.04 -14.10 6.51
N LEU A 194 -12.98 -13.38 6.93
CA LEU A 194 -12.57 -12.13 6.29
C LEU A 194 -12.11 -12.35 4.84
N ILE A 195 -11.39 -13.44 4.56
CA ILE A 195 -11.00 -13.80 3.19
C ILE A 195 -12.24 -14.05 2.33
N LEU A 196 -13.18 -14.88 2.80
CA LEU A 196 -14.42 -15.15 2.06
C LEU A 196 -15.25 -13.87 1.84
N ALA A 197 -15.36 -13.02 2.86
CA ALA A 197 -16.05 -11.74 2.75
C ALA A 197 -15.38 -10.83 1.72
N SER A 198 -14.05 -10.78 1.68
CA SER A 198 -13.30 -9.98 0.69
C SER A 198 -13.52 -10.49 -0.73
N ILE A 199 -13.49 -11.81 -0.95
CA ILE A 199 -13.72 -12.43 -2.26
C ILE A 199 -15.15 -12.14 -2.71
N ALA A 200 -16.13 -12.34 -1.83
CA ALA A 200 -17.53 -12.07 -2.15
C ALA A 200 -17.74 -10.60 -2.50
N PHE A 201 -17.21 -9.68 -1.68
CA PHE A 201 -17.33 -8.24 -1.90
C PHE A 201 -16.73 -7.81 -3.24
N VAL A 202 -15.49 -8.21 -3.54
CA VAL A 202 -14.83 -7.89 -4.82
C VAL A 202 -15.58 -8.51 -6.00
N SER A 203 -16.04 -9.75 -5.87
CA SER A 203 -16.81 -10.41 -6.94
C SER A 203 -18.13 -9.69 -7.22
N THR A 204 -18.86 -9.28 -6.18
CA THR A 204 -20.09 -8.51 -6.33
C THR A 204 -19.82 -7.15 -6.98
N LEU A 205 -18.78 -6.44 -6.56
CA LEU A 205 -18.42 -5.16 -7.18
C LEU A 205 -18.09 -5.30 -8.67
N ILE A 206 -17.32 -6.32 -9.04
CA ILE A 206 -16.97 -6.58 -10.44
C ILE A 206 -18.24 -6.81 -11.28
N VAL A 207 -19.20 -7.58 -10.76
CA VAL A 207 -20.44 -7.90 -11.46
C VAL A 207 -21.38 -6.70 -11.55
N VAL A 208 -21.49 -5.89 -10.48
CA VAL A 208 -22.43 -4.74 -10.45
C VAL A 208 -21.91 -3.56 -11.25
N MET A 209 -20.59 -3.36 -11.28
CA MET A 209 -19.95 -2.21 -11.94
C MET A 209 -19.44 -2.53 -13.36
N ASP A 210 -19.72 -3.74 -13.88
CA ASP A 210 -19.23 -4.22 -15.18
C ASP A 210 -17.70 -4.04 -15.39
N PHE A 211 -16.92 -4.21 -14.32
CA PHE A 211 -15.47 -4.05 -14.39
C PHE A 211 -14.81 -5.24 -15.08
N THR A 212 -13.82 -4.98 -15.93
CA THR A 212 -12.95 -6.04 -16.46
C THR A 212 -12.07 -6.61 -15.34
N PRO A 213 -11.80 -7.94 -15.32
CA PRO A 213 -10.95 -8.56 -14.30
C PRO A 213 -9.59 -7.86 -14.19
N GLY A 214 -9.35 -7.19 -13.05
CA GLY A 214 -8.11 -6.48 -12.75
C GLY A 214 -8.02 -5.02 -13.22
N ARG A 215 -9.15 -4.32 -13.42
CA ARG A 215 -9.24 -2.85 -13.61
C ARG A 215 -10.03 -2.11 -12.51
N VAL A 216 -10.27 -2.74 -11.36
CA VAL A 216 -11.14 -2.20 -10.30
C VAL A 216 -10.65 -0.86 -9.70
N SER A 217 -9.36 -0.53 -9.80
CA SER A 217 -8.77 0.64 -9.13
C SER A 217 -8.83 1.97 -9.91
N THR A 218 -9.33 2.02 -11.14
CA THR A 218 -9.22 3.23 -12.00
C THR A 218 -10.53 3.90 -12.39
N GLN A 219 -11.69 3.34 -12.00
CA GLN A 219 -13.00 3.92 -12.35
C GLN A 219 -13.97 4.06 -11.16
N ILE A 220 -13.49 3.88 -9.92
CA ILE A 220 -14.24 4.36 -8.76
C ILE A 220 -13.90 5.85 -8.59
N GLY A 221 -14.33 6.62 -9.58
CA GLY A 221 -14.25 8.06 -9.56
C GLY A 221 -14.89 8.74 -10.75
#